data_AF-A0A7S1FZN5-F1
#
_entry.id   AF-A0A7S1FZN5-F1
#
_cell.length_a   1.000
_cell.length_b   1.000
_cell.length_c   1.000
_cell.angle_alpha   90.00
_cell.angle_beta   90.00
_cell.angle_gamma   90.00
#
_symmetry.space_group_name_H-M   'P 1'
#
loop_
_entity.id
_entity.type
_entity.pdbx_description
1 polymer ?
#
loop_
_entity_poly.entity_id
_entity_poly.type
_entity_poly.pdbx_seq_one_letter_code
_entity_poly.pdbx_strand_id
1 'polypeptide(L)'
;MFAVADLDPTDDTIDIIAAQFFGKKVTCHSLRRGPRPEVISRHVIDDDCGASYGILLVNLSEKDDKDKTHVPSAPLVVAPGTGGDILRPGDTFTHVLVTSHERTQVDAAVGPADSDTPRLGDHQPLLGGSLFAYAPPRAPGEAAWTRKTVATGFQVRSQLLINPGAPGFCYAFYPTVEGRKRWGRPHLAISGDCAERAYVLRPDDAPERRGMPHAYDLLCEIDCEATVGSLAIGYDDFCQTDVKPHRWAKIYVPAYERDKIFVFAMSGVDEDLEDEAKEQEVEREKDGAHGSYSVGKLWVNSGFHAENKDDGW
;
A
#
# COMPACT_ATOMS: atom_id res chain seq x y z
N MET A 1 9.40 2.00 -11.70
CA MET A 1 8.60 0.76 -11.66
C MET A 1 7.43 0.87 -12.64
N PHE A 2 6.78 -0.22 -13.03
CA PHE A 2 5.61 -0.15 -13.91
C PHE A 2 4.55 -1.21 -13.57
N ALA A 3 3.31 -0.92 -13.97
CA ALA A 3 2.20 -1.86 -14.06
C ALA A 3 1.71 -1.91 -15.51
N VAL A 4 1.03 -3.00 -15.87
CA VAL A 4 0.46 -3.17 -17.21
C VAL A 4 -1.04 -3.38 -17.08
N ALA A 5 -1.80 -2.58 -17.81
CA ALA A 5 -3.25 -2.62 -17.86
C ALA A 5 -3.72 -2.71 -19.32
N ASP A 6 -4.95 -3.14 -19.52
CA ASP A 6 -5.69 -2.94 -20.76
C ASP A 6 -6.77 -1.90 -20.41
N LEU A 7 -6.50 -0.62 -20.71
CA LEU A 7 -7.42 0.48 -20.32
C LEU A 7 -8.66 0.52 -21.23
N ASP A 8 -8.58 -0.03 -22.44
CA ASP A 8 -9.69 -0.19 -23.37
C ASP A 8 -9.68 -1.60 -23.97
N PRO A 9 -10.36 -2.58 -23.33
CA PRO A 9 -10.41 -3.95 -23.81
C PRO A 9 -11.06 -4.12 -25.20
N THR A 10 -11.61 -3.06 -25.77
CA THR A 10 -12.24 -3.07 -27.10
C THR A 10 -11.26 -2.79 -28.24
N ASP A 11 -10.04 -2.33 -27.94
CA ASP A 11 -9.01 -2.05 -28.93
C ASP A 11 -7.86 -3.10 -28.93
N ASP A 12 -6.83 -2.88 -29.74
CA ASP A 12 -5.70 -3.79 -29.88
C ASP A 12 -4.48 -3.40 -29.02
N THR A 13 -4.64 -2.58 -28.00
CA THR A 13 -3.55 -2.01 -27.21
C THR A 13 -3.47 -2.57 -25.80
N ILE A 14 -2.33 -2.33 -25.15
CA ILE A 14 -2.14 -2.45 -23.71
C ILE A 14 -1.39 -1.21 -23.23
N ASP A 15 -1.60 -0.83 -21.98
CA ASP A 15 -1.06 0.38 -21.38
C ASP A 15 -0.03 0.04 -20.32
N ILE A 16 1.15 0.63 -20.45
CA ILE A 16 2.24 0.53 -19.48
C ILE A 16 2.24 1.81 -18.66
N ILE A 17 1.85 1.70 -17.40
CA ILE A 17 1.82 2.82 -16.45
C ILE A 17 3.12 2.76 -15.66
N ALA A 18 3.91 3.83 -15.68
CA ALA A 18 5.26 3.84 -15.14
C ALA A 18 5.46 4.96 -14.12
N ALA A 19 5.92 4.59 -12.93
CA ALA A 19 6.48 5.49 -11.93
C ALA A 19 7.96 5.74 -12.25
N GLN A 20 8.30 7.01 -12.52
CA GLN A 20 9.64 7.46 -12.88
C GLN A 20 10.28 8.25 -11.73
N PHE A 21 11.22 7.60 -11.04
CA PHE A 21 11.97 8.21 -9.94
C PHE A 21 12.73 9.46 -10.38
N PHE A 22 13.69 9.32 -11.31
CA PHE A 22 14.52 10.43 -11.78
C PHE A 22 13.72 11.44 -12.61
N GLY A 23 12.71 10.96 -13.35
CA GLY A 23 11.82 11.81 -14.13
C GLY A 23 10.79 12.57 -13.28
N LYS A 24 10.66 12.23 -11.99
CA LYS A 24 9.71 12.79 -11.03
C LYS A 24 8.28 12.85 -11.56
N LYS A 25 7.84 11.79 -12.23
CA LYS A 25 6.55 11.75 -12.92
C LYS A 25 5.95 10.36 -12.98
N VAL A 26 4.66 10.31 -13.25
CA VAL A 26 3.93 9.11 -13.64
C VAL A 26 3.57 9.25 -15.10
N THR A 27 3.83 8.23 -15.91
CA THR A 27 3.53 8.22 -17.36
C THR A 27 2.73 7.00 -17.73
N CYS A 28 2.04 7.08 -18.86
CA CYS A 28 1.37 5.96 -19.50
C CYS A 28 1.85 5.85 -20.94
N HIS A 29 2.05 4.62 -21.41
CA HIS A 29 2.49 4.30 -22.75
C HIS A 29 1.57 3.25 -23.33
N SER A 30 0.77 3.59 -24.35
CA SER A 30 -0.06 2.60 -25.04
C SER A 30 0.77 1.90 -26.11
N LEU A 31 0.83 0.59 -26.02
CA LEU A 31 1.55 -0.32 -26.90
C LEU A 31 0.53 -1.10 -27.73
N ARG A 32 0.62 -1.02 -29.06
CA ARG A 32 -0.18 -1.87 -29.94
C ARG A 32 0.30 -3.32 -29.85
N ARG A 33 -0.62 -4.26 -29.65
CA ARG A 33 -0.36 -5.71 -29.65
C ARG A 33 -0.23 -6.24 -31.08
N GLY A 34 0.41 -7.40 -31.22
CA GLY A 34 0.48 -8.13 -32.50
C GLY A 34 1.90 -8.40 -32.96
N PRO A 35 2.10 -8.80 -34.24
CA PRO A 35 3.39 -9.26 -34.75
C PRO A 35 4.45 -8.16 -34.86
N ARG A 36 4.05 -6.89 -34.75
CA ARG A 36 4.93 -5.71 -34.76
C ARG A 36 4.55 -4.79 -33.61
N PRO A 37 4.95 -5.11 -32.37
CA PRO A 37 4.61 -4.29 -31.23
C PRO A 37 5.26 -2.91 -31.36
N GLU A 38 4.47 -1.85 -31.17
CA GLU A 38 4.93 -0.47 -31.25
C GLU A 38 4.23 0.42 -30.24
N VAL A 39 4.95 1.42 -29.72
CA VAL A 39 4.35 2.42 -28.82
C VAL A 39 3.65 3.46 -29.67
N ILE A 40 2.32 3.48 -29.59
CA ILE A 40 1.47 4.35 -30.41
C ILE A 40 1.19 5.70 -29.74
N SER A 41 1.24 5.75 -28.41
CA SER A 41 1.00 6.97 -27.64
C SER A 41 1.87 7.00 -26.38
N ARG A 42 2.13 8.21 -25.88
CA ARG A 42 2.78 8.45 -24.59
C ARG A 42 2.15 9.70 -23.97
N HIS A 43 1.74 9.63 -22.72
CA HIS A 43 1.28 10.80 -21.98
C HIS A 43 1.78 10.80 -20.54
N VAL A 44 1.87 12.01 -19.99
CA VAL A 44 2.18 12.23 -18.58
C VAL A 44 0.86 12.19 -17.81
N ILE A 45 0.77 11.32 -16.81
CA ILE A 45 -0.35 11.25 -15.88
C ILE A 45 -0.20 12.35 -14.83
N ASP A 46 1.02 12.52 -14.31
CA ASP A 46 1.34 13.49 -13.27
C ASP A 46 2.84 13.79 -13.31
N ASP A 47 3.23 15.05 -13.43
CA ASP A 47 4.61 15.55 -13.31
C ASP A 47 4.85 16.37 -12.04
N ASP A 48 3.87 16.38 -11.14
CA ASP A 48 3.88 17.07 -9.85
C ASP A 48 3.73 16.09 -8.67
N CYS A 49 4.13 14.83 -8.87
CA CYS A 49 4.09 13.77 -7.85
C CYS A 49 5.41 13.62 -7.08
N GLY A 50 6.46 14.38 -7.40
CA GLY A 50 7.81 14.13 -6.87
C GLY A 50 8.44 12.87 -7.46
N ALA A 51 9.55 12.39 -6.87
CA ALA A 51 10.21 11.18 -7.34
C ALA A 51 9.34 9.96 -7.03
N SER A 52 8.69 9.39 -8.04
CA SER A 52 7.79 8.26 -7.88
C SER A 52 8.55 6.93 -7.92
N TYR A 53 8.16 5.98 -7.06
CA TYR A 53 8.90 4.74 -6.85
C TYR A 53 8.03 3.51 -7.11
N GLY A 54 7.16 3.13 -6.18
CA GLY A 54 6.29 1.97 -6.26
C GLY A 54 5.04 2.24 -7.08
N ILE A 55 4.47 1.17 -7.67
CA ILE A 55 3.22 1.25 -8.41
C ILE A 55 2.41 -0.04 -8.24
N LEU A 56 1.11 0.10 -7.99
CA LEU A 56 0.21 -1.03 -7.76
C LEU A 56 -1.19 -0.73 -8.31
N LEU A 57 -1.75 -1.65 -9.10
CA LEU A 57 -3.16 -1.62 -9.51
C LEU A 57 -4.03 -2.16 -8.38
N VAL A 58 -5.13 -1.48 -8.08
CA VAL A 58 -5.99 -1.82 -6.94
C VAL A 58 -7.45 -1.42 -7.16
N ASN A 59 -8.35 -2.03 -6.39
CA ASN A 59 -9.73 -1.57 -6.25
C ASN A 59 -9.90 -0.73 -4.97
N LEU A 60 -10.14 0.57 -5.11
CA LEU A 60 -10.45 1.49 -4.00
C LEU A 60 -11.88 2.00 -4.01
N SER A 61 -12.67 1.66 -5.03
CA SER A 61 -14.10 1.94 -5.07
C SER A 61 -14.86 0.65 -4.80
N GLU A 62 -15.86 0.72 -3.93
CA GLU A 62 -16.83 -0.36 -3.79
C GLU A 62 -17.58 -0.51 -5.12
N LYS A 63 -17.73 -1.76 -5.58
CA LYS A 63 -18.55 -2.03 -6.75
C LYS A 63 -20.00 -1.87 -6.31
N ASP A 64 -20.70 -0.92 -6.91
CA ASP A 64 -22.13 -0.81 -6.69
C ASP A 64 -22.77 -2.06 -7.30
N ASP A 65 -23.04 -3.09 -6.50
CA ASP A 65 -23.64 -4.37 -6.95
C ASP A 65 -24.99 -4.18 -7.67
N LYS A 66 -25.56 -2.97 -7.56
CA LYS A 66 -26.78 -2.54 -8.24
C LYS A 66 -26.56 -2.14 -9.70
N ASP A 67 -25.35 -1.76 -10.09
CA ASP A 67 -25.03 -1.41 -11.46
C ASP A 67 -24.61 -2.67 -12.23
N LYS A 68 -25.59 -3.55 -12.48
CA LYS A 68 -25.44 -4.73 -13.35
C LYS A 68 -25.36 -4.35 -14.83
N THR A 69 -25.29 -3.06 -15.15
CA THR A 69 -24.98 -2.67 -16.51
C THR A 69 -23.52 -3.07 -16.76
N HIS A 70 -23.33 -4.04 -17.64
CA HIS A 70 -22.02 -4.39 -18.15
C HIS A 70 -21.44 -3.10 -18.72
N VAL A 71 -20.53 -2.43 -18.00
CA VAL A 71 -19.67 -1.39 -18.57
C VAL A 71 -18.68 -2.17 -19.43
N PRO A 72 -18.83 -2.20 -20.77
CA PRO A 72 -18.04 -3.09 -21.62
C PRO A 72 -16.56 -2.67 -21.71
N SER A 73 -16.18 -1.57 -21.07
CA SER A 73 -14.89 -0.89 -21.19
C SER A 73 -14.17 -0.72 -19.83
N ALA A 74 -14.46 -1.55 -18.82
CA ALA A 74 -13.74 -1.45 -17.55
C ALA A 74 -12.26 -1.83 -17.74
N PRO A 75 -11.30 -1.04 -17.21
CA PRO A 75 -9.89 -1.36 -17.31
C PRO A 75 -9.56 -2.72 -16.69
N LEU A 76 -8.75 -3.51 -17.40
CA LEU A 76 -8.34 -4.85 -16.97
C LEU A 76 -6.88 -4.87 -16.55
N VAL A 77 -6.57 -5.68 -15.55
CA VAL A 77 -5.21 -5.96 -15.13
C VAL A 77 -4.56 -6.90 -16.14
N VAL A 78 -3.38 -6.53 -16.64
CA VAL A 78 -2.50 -7.44 -17.38
C VAL A 78 -1.35 -7.88 -16.46
N ALA A 79 -0.75 -6.92 -15.75
CA ALA A 79 0.22 -7.15 -14.68
C ALA A 79 0.05 -6.08 -13.58
N PRO A 80 -0.26 -6.47 -12.33
CA PRO A 80 -0.70 -5.54 -11.28
C PRO A 80 0.37 -4.57 -10.76
N GLY A 81 1.64 -4.75 -11.14
CA GLY A 81 2.76 -3.98 -10.61
C GLY A 81 3.38 -4.66 -9.38
N THR A 82 3.91 -3.86 -8.45
CA THR A 82 4.57 -4.39 -7.25
C THR A 82 3.59 -4.81 -6.16
N GLY A 83 3.86 -5.94 -5.51
CA GLY A 83 3.43 -6.13 -4.13
C GLY A 83 2.00 -6.62 -3.89
N GLY A 84 1.36 -7.35 -4.81
CA GLY A 84 0.06 -7.95 -4.47
C GLY A 84 -0.45 -9.05 -5.39
N ASP A 85 -0.90 -10.14 -4.76
CA ASP A 85 -1.73 -11.20 -5.34
C ASP A 85 -3.25 -10.87 -5.29
N ILE A 86 -3.60 -9.62 -4.94
CA ILE A 86 -5.01 -9.23 -4.75
C ILE A 86 -5.77 -9.11 -6.06
N LEU A 87 -5.10 -8.69 -7.14
CA LEU A 87 -5.65 -8.63 -8.49
C LEU A 87 -4.83 -9.53 -9.41
N ARG A 88 -5.53 -10.32 -10.21
CA ARG A 88 -4.96 -11.25 -11.19
C ARG A 88 -5.13 -10.71 -12.60
N PRO A 89 -4.34 -11.20 -13.57
CA PRO A 89 -4.59 -10.91 -14.97
C PRO A 89 -6.05 -11.21 -15.37
N GLY A 90 -6.72 -10.22 -15.96
CA GLY A 90 -8.15 -10.27 -16.31
C GLY A 90 -9.10 -9.68 -15.27
N ASP A 91 -8.64 -9.39 -14.03
CA ASP A 91 -9.46 -8.67 -13.06
C ASP A 91 -9.60 -7.19 -13.44
N THR A 92 -10.70 -6.56 -13.03
CA THR A 92 -10.86 -5.11 -13.17
C THR A 92 -10.15 -4.37 -12.05
N PHE A 93 -9.63 -3.18 -12.32
CA PHE A 93 -9.12 -2.26 -11.30
C PHE A 93 -9.79 -0.88 -11.39
N THR A 94 -9.73 -0.09 -10.32
CA THR A 94 -10.30 1.27 -10.30
C THR A 94 -9.25 2.35 -10.11
N HIS A 95 -8.09 2.01 -9.53
CA HIS A 95 -7.06 2.97 -9.22
C HIS A 95 -5.66 2.39 -9.42
N VAL A 96 -4.72 3.30 -9.70
CA VAL A 96 -3.28 3.06 -9.65
C VAL A 96 -2.76 3.75 -8.38
N LEU A 97 -2.18 2.99 -7.47
CA LEU A 97 -1.43 3.52 -6.34
C LEU A 97 0.01 3.80 -6.74
N VAL A 98 0.53 4.95 -6.34
CA VAL A 98 1.93 5.33 -6.57
C VAL A 98 2.51 5.91 -5.28
N THR A 99 3.63 5.36 -4.85
CA THR A 99 4.43 5.96 -3.78
C THR A 99 5.41 6.96 -4.36
N SER A 100 5.68 8.01 -3.61
CA SER A 100 6.56 9.10 -4.00
C SER A 100 7.41 9.60 -2.83
N HIS A 101 8.59 10.12 -3.17
CA HIS A 101 9.45 10.85 -2.26
C HIS A 101 8.96 12.27 -2.05
N GLU A 102 9.44 12.88 -0.96
CA GLU A 102 9.21 14.28 -0.60
C GLU A 102 9.09 15.21 -1.80
N ARG A 103 7.99 15.97 -1.81
CA ARG A 103 7.91 17.20 -2.56
C ARG A 103 8.58 18.26 -1.71
N THR A 104 9.82 18.61 -2.03
CA THR A 104 10.41 19.86 -1.52
C THR A 104 9.58 21.01 -2.08
N GLN A 105 8.57 21.44 -1.32
CA GLN A 105 7.74 22.61 -1.59
C GLN A 105 8.59 23.87 -1.35
N VAL A 106 9.65 24.05 -2.14
CA VAL A 106 10.51 25.25 -2.03
C VAL A 106 10.03 26.34 -3.00
N ASP A 107 9.23 26.00 -4.02
CA ASP A 107 8.81 26.98 -5.04
C ASP A 107 7.29 27.25 -5.14
N ALA A 108 6.46 26.62 -4.31
CA ALA A 108 5.02 26.91 -4.32
C ALA A 108 4.71 28.10 -3.40
N ALA A 109 4.66 29.30 -4.00
CA ALA A 109 3.98 30.44 -3.42
C ALA A 109 2.61 30.01 -2.88
N VAL A 110 2.30 30.47 -1.67
CA VAL A 110 1.09 30.23 -0.89
C VAL A 110 -0.17 30.40 -1.75
N GLY A 111 -0.65 29.29 -2.33
CA GLY A 111 -2.02 29.13 -2.79
C GLY A 111 -2.85 28.51 -1.66
N PRO A 112 -4.17 28.76 -1.61
CA PRO A 112 -5.02 28.24 -0.55
C PRO A 112 -4.99 26.70 -0.58
N ALA A 113 -4.50 26.11 0.50
CA ALA A 113 -4.44 24.67 0.70
C ALA A 113 -5.86 24.10 0.78
N ASP A 114 -6.14 23.06 0.01
CA ASP A 114 -7.29 22.19 0.22
C ASP A 114 -7.12 21.55 1.61
N SER A 115 -8.01 21.87 2.56
CA SER A 115 -7.80 21.71 4.00
C SER A 115 -8.02 20.30 4.55
N ASP A 116 -8.46 19.36 3.72
CA ASP A 116 -9.19 18.20 4.23
C ASP A 116 -8.40 16.88 4.23
N THR A 117 -7.14 16.84 3.77
CA THR A 117 -6.34 15.59 3.79
C THR A 117 -5.93 15.17 5.21
N PRO A 118 -6.01 13.87 5.59
CA PRO A 118 -5.58 13.40 6.90
C PRO A 118 -4.08 13.63 7.06
N ARG A 119 -3.69 14.37 8.08
CA ARG A 119 -2.28 14.64 8.40
C ARG A 119 -1.81 13.63 9.44
N LEU A 120 -0.69 12.94 9.19
CA LEU A 120 0.08 12.32 10.26
C LEU A 120 0.72 13.44 11.09
N GLY A 121 -0.01 13.96 12.08
CA GLY A 121 0.49 14.95 13.05
C GLY A 121 0.15 16.42 12.75
N ASP A 122 -0.01 17.20 13.81
CA ASP A 122 -0.42 18.60 13.77
C ASP A 122 0.71 19.55 13.30
N HIS A 123 0.37 20.37 12.30
CA HIS A 123 0.97 21.69 11.98
C HIS A 123 2.40 21.84 11.43
N GLN A 124 3.04 20.80 10.86
CA GLN A 124 4.27 21.00 10.06
C GLN A 124 4.03 20.95 8.54
N PRO A 125 4.84 21.64 7.72
CA PRO A 125 4.85 21.43 6.27
C PRO A 125 5.02 19.94 5.98
N LEU A 126 4.37 19.45 4.91
CA LEU A 126 4.36 18.04 4.49
C LEU A 126 5.78 17.55 4.16
N LEU A 127 6.54 17.24 5.21
CA LEU A 127 7.84 16.61 5.17
C LEU A 127 7.60 15.11 5.22
N GLY A 128 8.11 14.41 4.22
CA GLY A 128 7.97 12.98 4.02
C GLY A 128 7.44 12.60 2.64
N GLY A 129 7.55 11.31 2.33
CA GLY A 129 6.96 10.73 1.13
C GLY A 129 5.43 10.75 1.16
N SER A 130 4.82 10.44 0.02
CA SER A 130 3.36 10.39 -0.14
C SER A 130 2.91 9.17 -0.93
N LEU A 131 1.67 8.75 -0.70
CA LEU A 131 0.96 7.74 -1.46
C LEU A 131 -0.20 8.43 -2.19
N PHE A 132 -0.20 8.33 -3.52
CA PHE A 132 -1.24 8.85 -4.39
C PHE A 132 -2.06 7.73 -5.00
N ALA A 133 -3.34 7.99 -5.25
CA ALA A 133 -4.23 7.15 -6.04
C ALA A 133 -4.63 7.90 -7.31
N TYR A 134 -4.48 7.26 -8.46
CA TYR A 134 -4.87 7.80 -9.77
C TYR A 134 -6.00 6.95 -10.35
N ALA A 135 -7.15 7.57 -10.59
CA ALA A 135 -8.25 6.93 -11.30
C ALA A 135 -8.07 7.13 -12.82
N PRO A 136 -8.13 6.05 -13.63
CA PRO A 136 -8.09 6.18 -15.08
C PRO A 136 -9.34 6.89 -15.61
N PRO A 137 -9.27 7.52 -16.80
CA PRO A 137 -10.45 8.02 -17.49
C PRO A 137 -11.44 6.88 -17.74
N ARG A 138 -12.76 7.16 -17.74
CA ARG A 138 -13.78 6.11 -17.89
C ARG A 138 -14.08 5.79 -19.35
N ALA A 139 -13.77 6.72 -20.25
CA ALA A 139 -13.90 6.51 -21.68
C ALA A 139 -12.71 7.08 -22.47
N PRO A 140 -12.42 6.52 -23.66
CA PRO A 140 -11.44 7.08 -24.57
C PRO A 140 -11.75 8.55 -24.90
N GLY A 141 -10.79 9.43 -24.71
CA GLY A 141 -10.93 10.87 -24.95
C GLY A 141 -11.58 11.68 -23.82
N GLU A 142 -11.97 11.05 -22.70
CA GLU A 142 -12.32 11.78 -21.47
C GLU A 142 -11.12 12.52 -20.86
N ALA A 143 -11.42 13.39 -19.89
CA ALA A 143 -10.46 14.22 -19.17
C ALA A 143 -9.31 13.41 -18.53
N ALA A 144 -8.27 14.15 -18.13
CA ALA A 144 -7.07 13.62 -17.50
C ALA A 144 -7.36 12.71 -16.27
N TRP A 145 -6.40 11.85 -15.98
CA TRP A 145 -6.39 11.01 -14.78
C TRP A 145 -6.67 11.85 -13.53
N THR A 146 -7.53 11.34 -12.65
CA THR A 146 -7.86 12.05 -11.40
C THR A 146 -6.95 11.56 -10.28
N ARG A 147 -6.08 12.45 -9.78
CA ARG A 147 -5.22 12.19 -8.62
C ARG A 147 -5.91 12.48 -7.31
N LYS A 148 -5.70 11.62 -6.31
CA LYS A 148 -6.05 11.84 -4.90
C LYS A 148 -4.87 11.47 -4.00
N THR A 149 -4.69 12.20 -2.92
CA THR A 149 -3.72 11.86 -1.87
C THR A 149 -4.37 10.85 -0.93
N VAL A 150 -3.72 9.69 -0.76
CA VAL A 150 -4.19 8.63 0.15
C VAL A 150 -3.60 8.83 1.55
N ALA A 151 -2.28 9.05 1.61
CA ALA A 151 -1.54 9.26 2.84
C ALA A 151 -0.24 10.03 2.53
N THR A 152 0.29 10.74 3.51
CA THR A 152 1.50 11.55 3.39
C THR A 152 2.20 11.67 4.75
N GLY A 153 3.41 12.21 4.77
CA GLY A 153 4.22 12.36 5.99
C GLY A 153 5.08 11.14 6.30
N PHE A 154 5.36 10.28 5.32
CA PHE A 154 6.25 9.14 5.53
C PHE A 154 7.69 9.62 5.71
N GLN A 155 8.17 9.59 6.96
CA GLN A 155 9.49 10.12 7.30
C GLN A 155 10.61 9.12 7.03
N VAL A 156 11.77 9.67 6.69
CA VAL A 156 13.04 8.93 6.54
C VAL A 156 14.01 9.46 7.59
N ARG A 157 14.44 8.60 8.52
CA ARG A 157 15.36 8.98 9.60
C ARG A 157 16.78 9.24 9.09
N SER A 158 17.27 8.43 8.15
CA SER A 158 18.62 8.56 7.62
C SER A 158 18.65 9.45 6.37
N GLN A 159 19.05 10.71 6.54
CA GLN A 159 19.38 11.63 5.43
C GLN A 159 20.84 11.44 4.95
N LEU A 160 21.38 10.22 4.95
CA LEU A 160 22.72 9.96 4.42
C LEU A 160 22.73 10.14 2.89
N LEU A 161 22.87 11.41 2.48
CA LEU A 161 23.35 12.05 1.24
C LEU A 161 22.98 11.49 -0.16
N ILE A 162 22.37 10.31 -0.30
CA ILE A 162 22.22 9.68 -1.62
C ILE A 162 20.75 9.50 -2.05
N ASN A 163 19.77 9.33 -1.16
CA ASN A 163 18.35 9.37 -1.56
C ASN A 163 17.44 9.59 -0.35
N PRO A 164 16.61 10.65 -0.29
CA PRO A 164 15.67 10.85 0.81
C PRO A 164 14.53 9.83 0.68
N GLY A 165 14.68 8.60 1.17
CA GLY A 165 13.79 7.43 1.01
C GLY A 165 12.30 7.72 0.74
N ALA A 166 11.73 7.06 -0.27
CA ALA A 166 10.28 6.93 -0.35
C ALA A 166 9.88 6.01 0.79
N PRO A 167 8.59 5.96 1.14
CA PRO A 167 8.09 4.82 1.89
C PRO A 167 8.29 3.48 1.14
N GLY A 168 8.86 3.47 -0.07
CA GLY A 168 9.22 2.28 -0.84
C GLY A 168 8.08 1.75 -1.70
N PHE A 169 7.89 0.44 -1.72
CA PHE A 169 6.81 -0.25 -2.41
C PHE A 169 5.52 -0.20 -1.60
N CYS A 170 4.38 -0.15 -2.31
CA CYS A 170 3.06 -0.31 -1.71
C CYS A 170 2.57 -1.73 -1.98
N TYR A 171 1.93 -2.31 -0.96
CA TYR A 171 1.35 -3.64 -0.96
C TYR A 171 -0.11 -3.52 -0.55
N ALA A 172 -1.00 -4.24 -1.22
CA ALA A 172 -2.40 -4.29 -0.84
C ALA A 172 -2.77 -5.68 -0.35
N PHE A 173 -3.55 -5.74 0.74
CA PHE A 173 -3.95 -7.00 1.34
C PHE A 173 -5.30 -6.87 2.07
N TYR A 174 -5.91 -8.01 2.37
CA TYR A 174 -7.09 -8.07 3.21
C TYR A 174 -6.70 -8.66 4.57
N PRO A 175 -7.30 -8.21 5.69
CA PRO A 175 -6.97 -8.77 7.00
C PRO A 175 -7.18 -10.28 7.09
N THR A 176 -8.14 -10.82 6.32
CA THR A 176 -8.44 -12.26 6.25
C THR A 176 -8.59 -12.76 4.81
N VAL A 177 -8.41 -14.06 4.61
CA VAL A 177 -8.66 -14.73 3.31
C VAL A 177 -10.11 -14.55 2.86
N GLU A 178 -11.06 -14.51 3.80
CA GLU A 178 -12.50 -14.34 3.52
C GLU A 178 -12.80 -12.92 3.09
N GLY A 179 -12.06 -11.95 3.64
CA GLY A 179 -12.11 -10.56 3.24
C GLY A 179 -11.85 -10.38 1.75
N ARG A 180 -11.01 -11.22 1.14
CA ARG A 180 -10.76 -11.22 -0.31
C ARG A 180 -12.02 -11.42 -1.16
N LYS A 181 -13.05 -12.08 -0.60
CA LYS A 181 -14.32 -12.36 -1.30
C LYS A 181 -15.32 -11.21 -1.20
N ARG A 182 -15.11 -10.25 -0.28
CA ARG A 182 -15.92 -9.03 -0.19
C ARG A 182 -15.19 -7.96 -0.99
N TRP A 183 -15.93 -7.24 -1.85
CA TRP A 183 -15.44 -6.12 -2.68
C TRP A 183 -15.05 -4.87 -1.86
N GLY A 184 -14.45 -5.07 -0.68
CA GLY A 184 -14.02 -3.99 0.21
C GLY A 184 -12.69 -3.40 -0.23
N ARG A 185 -12.40 -2.20 0.25
CA ARG A 185 -11.09 -1.57 0.09
C ARG A 185 -10.03 -2.40 0.84
N PRO A 186 -8.87 -2.71 0.24
CA PRO A 186 -7.82 -3.45 0.92
C PRO A 186 -7.13 -2.55 1.94
N HIS A 187 -6.51 -3.17 2.96
CA HIS A 187 -5.46 -2.52 3.74
C HIS A 187 -4.23 -2.33 2.87
N LEU A 188 -3.42 -1.33 3.20
CA LEU A 188 -2.19 -1.04 2.49
C LEU A 188 -1.02 -1.18 3.45
N ALA A 189 0.04 -1.85 3.01
CA ALA A 189 1.33 -1.79 3.68
C ALA A 189 2.32 -1.07 2.78
N ILE A 190 3.23 -0.31 3.36
CA ILE A 190 4.22 0.45 2.61
C ILE A 190 5.58 0.29 3.29
N SER A 191 6.58 -0.16 2.53
CA SER A 191 7.97 -0.24 2.97
C SER A 191 8.92 -0.21 1.79
N GLY A 192 10.18 0.13 2.03
CA GLY A 192 11.24 -0.20 1.09
C GLY A 192 12.53 0.54 1.37
N ASP A 193 13.43 0.40 0.40
CA ASP A 193 14.84 0.73 0.56
C ASP A 193 15.06 2.16 1.09
N CYS A 194 15.96 2.25 2.07
CA CYS A 194 16.30 3.46 2.82
C CYS A 194 15.22 3.97 3.80
N ALA A 195 14.08 3.29 3.97
CA ALA A 195 13.16 3.56 5.07
C ALA A 195 13.52 2.69 6.28
N GLU A 196 13.59 3.27 7.47
CA GLU A 196 13.77 2.52 8.72
C GLU A 196 12.45 1.98 9.29
N ARG A 197 11.35 2.22 8.55
CA ARG A 197 9.98 2.00 9.01
C ARG A 197 9.13 1.37 7.92
N ALA A 198 8.20 0.52 8.33
CA ALA A 198 7.06 0.10 7.53
C ALA A 198 5.78 0.73 8.08
N TYR A 199 4.83 1.01 7.19
CA TYR A 199 3.55 1.63 7.54
C TYR A 199 2.41 0.69 7.14
N VAL A 200 1.45 0.49 8.02
CA VAL A 200 0.21 -0.22 7.72
C VAL A 200 -0.94 0.77 7.81
N LEU A 201 -1.71 0.87 6.74
CA LEU A 201 -2.88 1.74 6.60
C LEU A 201 -4.13 0.88 6.51
N ARG A 202 -5.19 1.30 7.19
CA ARG A 202 -6.54 0.72 7.02
C ARG A 202 -7.43 1.70 6.25
N PRO A 203 -8.39 1.22 5.45
CA PRO A 203 -9.44 2.07 4.91
C PRO A 203 -10.16 2.81 6.05
N ASP A 204 -10.45 4.10 5.87
CA ASP A 204 -11.29 4.86 6.82
C ASP A 204 -12.71 4.28 6.83
N ASP A 205 -13.26 3.95 8.00
CA ASP A 205 -14.60 3.38 8.17
C ASP A 205 -15.73 4.39 7.91
N ALA A 206 -15.43 5.69 7.85
CA ALA A 206 -16.40 6.76 7.63
C ALA A 206 -15.94 7.80 6.59
N PRO A 207 -15.62 7.36 5.35
CA PRO A 207 -14.98 8.22 4.35
C PRO A 207 -15.89 9.40 3.92
N GLU A 208 -17.21 9.20 3.94
CA GLU A 208 -18.21 10.23 3.59
C GLU A 208 -18.21 11.40 4.58
N ARG A 209 -17.94 11.14 5.87
CA ARG A 209 -17.91 12.19 6.89
C ARG A 209 -16.75 13.16 6.70
N ARG A 210 -15.68 12.72 6.04
CA ARG A 210 -14.51 13.54 5.71
C ARG A 210 -14.52 14.08 4.29
N GLY A 211 -15.58 13.83 3.51
CA GLY A 211 -15.63 14.21 2.09
C GLY A 211 -14.58 13.51 1.21
N MET A 212 -13.95 12.44 1.72
CA MET A 212 -12.81 11.78 1.09
C MET A 212 -13.12 10.30 0.87
N PRO A 213 -13.71 9.93 -0.28
CA PRO A 213 -14.18 8.57 -0.56
C PRO A 213 -13.08 7.48 -0.56
N HIS A 214 -11.79 7.87 -0.53
CA HIS A 214 -10.66 6.96 -0.49
C HIS A 214 -9.67 7.30 0.62
N ALA A 215 -10.15 7.88 1.74
CA ALA A 215 -9.32 8.11 2.91
C ALA A 215 -8.86 6.79 3.54
N TYR A 216 -7.62 6.82 4.05
CA TYR A 216 -6.99 5.76 4.81
C TYR A 216 -6.45 6.36 6.12
N ASP A 217 -6.57 5.59 7.20
CA ASP A 217 -5.96 5.93 8.49
C ASP A 217 -4.72 5.06 8.72
N LEU A 218 -3.72 5.64 9.38
CA LEU A 218 -2.56 4.87 9.87
C LEU A 218 -3.03 3.89 10.94
N LEU A 219 -2.87 2.60 10.67
CA LEU A 219 -3.13 1.54 11.63
C LEU A 219 -1.92 1.34 12.54
N CYS A 220 -0.73 1.19 11.96
CA CYS A 220 0.51 1.16 12.72
C CYS A 220 1.71 1.62 11.90
N GLU A 221 2.72 2.06 12.64
CA GLU A 221 4.07 2.26 12.17
C GLU A 221 4.96 1.21 12.85
N ILE A 222 5.76 0.52 12.05
CA ILE A 222 6.69 -0.51 12.51
C ILE A 222 8.09 0.08 12.39
N ASP A 223 8.69 0.45 13.50
CA ASP A 223 10.08 0.91 13.56
C ASP A 223 11.01 -0.31 13.60
N CYS A 224 11.76 -0.50 12.53
CA CYS A 224 12.71 -1.59 12.42
C CYS A 224 14.12 -1.19 12.88
N GLU A 225 14.37 0.12 13.07
CA GLU A 225 15.68 0.69 13.40
C GLU A 225 16.82 0.15 12.49
N ALA A 226 16.45 -0.14 11.24
CA ALA A 226 17.26 -0.70 10.16
C ALA A 226 16.50 -0.53 8.85
N THR A 227 17.19 -0.55 7.71
CA THR A 227 16.61 -0.50 6.38
C THR A 227 15.61 -1.64 6.21
N VAL A 228 14.36 -1.25 5.95
CA VAL A 228 13.27 -2.16 5.67
C VAL A 228 13.28 -2.51 4.20
N GLY A 229 13.37 -3.80 3.90
CA GLY A 229 13.26 -4.28 2.53
C GLY A 229 11.83 -4.35 2.01
N SER A 230 11.69 -5.01 0.87
CA SER A 230 10.37 -5.36 0.33
C SER A 230 9.61 -6.28 1.29
N LEU A 231 8.37 -5.92 1.61
CA LEU A 231 7.49 -6.78 2.42
C LEU A 231 7.09 -8.04 1.67
N ALA A 232 6.75 -9.07 2.43
CA ALA A 232 5.90 -10.14 1.96
C ALA A 232 4.62 -10.19 2.79
N ILE A 233 3.51 -10.56 2.15
CA ILE A 233 2.23 -10.75 2.83
C ILE A 233 1.72 -12.15 2.52
N GLY A 234 1.60 -12.97 3.56
CA GLY A 234 1.13 -14.35 3.47
C GLY A 234 -0.09 -14.58 4.36
N TYR A 235 -0.82 -15.66 4.12
CA TYR A 235 -1.96 -16.06 4.96
C TYR A 235 -1.76 -17.47 5.55
N ASP A 236 -0.78 -18.20 5.02
CA ASP A 236 -0.34 -19.47 5.55
C ASP A 236 0.42 -19.29 6.85
N ASP A 237 0.55 -20.38 7.61
CA ASP A 237 1.31 -20.37 8.86
C ASP A 237 2.68 -21.01 8.71
N PHE A 238 3.70 -20.17 8.60
CA PHE A 238 5.10 -20.57 8.55
C PHE A 238 5.74 -20.68 9.93
N CYS A 239 5.14 -20.05 10.95
CA CYS A 239 5.71 -19.98 12.30
C CYS A 239 5.08 -20.99 13.28
N GLN A 240 4.14 -21.82 12.81
CA GLN A 240 3.43 -22.83 13.62
C GLN A 240 2.93 -22.24 14.95
N THR A 241 2.37 -21.03 14.91
CA THR A 241 1.93 -20.36 16.13
C THR A 241 0.53 -20.85 16.51
N ASP A 242 0.30 -21.16 17.79
CA ASP A 242 -1.02 -21.56 18.32
C ASP A 242 -2.11 -20.46 18.23
N VAL A 243 -1.76 -19.28 17.72
CA VAL A 243 -2.69 -18.19 17.42
C VAL A 243 -3.54 -18.61 16.23
N LYS A 244 -4.87 -18.62 16.39
CA LYS A 244 -5.89 -19.17 15.48
C LYS A 244 -5.48 -19.26 13.98
N PRO A 245 -5.84 -20.36 13.31
CA PRO A 245 -5.03 -20.99 12.27
C PRO A 245 -5.35 -20.43 10.87
N HIS A 246 -4.33 -20.17 10.06
CA HIS A 246 -4.35 -20.22 8.58
C HIS A 246 -5.24 -19.25 7.78
N ARG A 247 -5.75 -18.15 8.34
CA ARG A 247 -6.68 -17.27 7.58
C ARG A 247 -6.45 -15.78 7.70
N TRP A 248 -5.60 -15.33 8.62
CA TRP A 248 -5.28 -13.91 8.78
C TRP A 248 -4.00 -13.55 8.03
N ALA A 249 -3.93 -12.30 7.56
CA ALA A 249 -2.75 -11.79 6.91
C ALA A 249 -1.58 -11.69 7.90
N LYS A 250 -0.41 -12.12 7.45
CA LYS A 250 0.89 -12.01 8.11
C LYS A 250 1.78 -11.15 7.26
N ILE A 251 2.32 -10.10 7.87
CA ILE A 251 3.20 -9.13 7.24
C ILE A 251 4.62 -9.47 7.68
N TYR A 252 5.46 -9.83 6.71
CA TYR A 252 6.87 -10.15 6.92
C TYR A 252 7.69 -8.92 6.53
N VAL A 253 8.38 -8.35 7.50
CA VAL A 253 9.13 -7.10 7.39
C VAL A 253 10.62 -7.41 7.54
N PRO A 254 11.38 -7.53 6.45
CA PRO A 254 12.81 -7.77 6.52
C PRO A 254 13.55 -6.49 6.97
N ALA A 255 14.38 -6.62 8.00
CA ALA A 255 15.23 -5.56 8.53
C ALA A 255 16.70 -5.91 8.27
N TYR A 256 17.27 -5.36 7.19
CA TYR A 256 18.50 -5.86 6.58
C TYR A 256 19.72 -5.78 7.51
N GLU A 257 19.99 -4.61 8.10
CA GLU A 257 21.18 -4.39 8.95
C GLU A 257 21.10 -5.14 10.28
N ARG A 258 19.91 -5.62 10.64
CA ARG A 258 19.69 -6.41 11.86
C ARG A 258 19.71 -7.91 11.62
N ASP A 259 19.76 -8.36 10.38
CA ASP A 259 19.64 -9.78 10.00
C ASP A 259 18.38 -10.42 10.62
N LYS A 260 17.26 -9.68 10.61
CA LYS A 260 15.98 -10.08 11.21
C LYS A 260 14.84 -9.95 10.23
N ILE A 261 13.82 -10.80 10.42
CA ILE A 261 12.52 -10.65 9.78
C ILE A 261 11.48 -10.53 10.89
N PHE A 262 10.85 -9.37 10.99
CA PHE A 262 9.72 -9.18 11.89
C PHE A 262 8.46 -9.76 11.25
N VAL A 263 7.66 -10.48 12.02
CA VAL A 263 6.40 -11.07 11.54
C VAL A 263 5.26 -10.52 12.37
N PHE A 264 4.33 -9.82 11.70
CA PHE A 264 3.14 -9.28 12.33
C PHE A 264 1.92 -10.02 11.80
N ALA A 265 1.17 -10.64 12.71
CA ALA A 265 -0.12 -11.25 12.37
C ALA A 265 -1.26 -10.27 12.66
N MET A 266 -2.15 -10.09 11.68
CA MET A 266 -3.43 -9.45 11.92
C MET A 266 -4.27 -10.35 12.83
N SER A 267 -4.91 -9.79 13.86
CA SER A 267 -5.90 -10.50 14.68
C SER A 267 -7.16 -9.66 14.86
N GLY A 268 -8.31 -10.33 14.89
CA GLY A 268 -9.55 -9.77 15.40
C GLY A 268 -9.57 -9.86 16.92
N VAL A 269 -10.18 -8.88 17.58
CA VAL A 269 -10.59 -9.02 18.97
C VAL A 269 -11.88 -9.84 18.95
N ASP A 270 -11.79 -11.16 19.12
CA ASP A 270 -12.91 -11.86 19.75
C ASP A 270 -12.80 -11.45 21.23
N GLU A 271 -13.78 -10.71 21.76
CA GLU A 271 -13.79 -10.24 23.15
C GLU A 271 -13.61 -11.40 24.16
N ASP A 272 -13.93 -12.63 23.75
CA ASP A 272 -13.76 -13.86 24.53
C ASP A 272 -12.29 -14.37 24.60
N LEU A 273 -11.34 -13.80 23.85
CA LEU A 273 -9.95 -14.28 23.76
C LEU A 273 -8.91 -13.42 24.49
N GLU A 274 -9.29 -12.24 24.99
CA GLU A 274 -8.36 -11.42 25.80
C GLU A 274 -7.95 -12.11 27.09
N ASP A 275 -8.78 -13.04 27.58
CA ASP A 275 -8.50 -13.82 28.79
C ASP A 275 -7.57 -15.03 28.51
N GLU A 276 -7.73 -15.73 27.38
CA GLU A 276 -6.85 -16.86 27.00
C GLU A 276 -5.45 -16.40 26.56
N ALA A 277 -5.33 -15.23 25.91
CA ALA A 277 -4.04 -14.70 25.47
C ALA A 277 -3.13 -14.30 26.64
N LYS A 278 -3.70 -13.87 27.78
CA LYS A 278 -2.97 -13.56 29.01
C LYS A 278 -2.44 -14.82 29.71
N GLU A 279 -3.14 -15.95 29.61
CA GLU A 279 -2.69 -17.22 30.20
C GLU A 279 -1.55 -17.87 29.41
N GLN A 280 -1.56 -17.78 28.07
CA GLN A 280 -0.51 -18.39 27.24
C GLN A 280 0.83 -17.64 27.23
N GLU A 281 0.82 -16.33 27.53
CA GLU A 281 2.05 -15.52 27.62
C GLU A 281 2.93 -15.92 28.82
N VAL A 282 2.34 -16.54 29.85
CA VAL A 282 3.04 -17.03 31.05
C VAL A 282 3.80 -18.35 30.79
N GLU A 283 3.42 -19.13 29.78
CA GLU A 283 4.04 -20.45 29.52
C GLU A 283 5.24 -20.39 28.56
N ARG A 284 5.30 -19.40 27.66
CA ARG A 284 6.35 -19.32 26.61
C ARG A 284 7.71 -18.81 27.08
N GLU A 285 7.82 -18.28 28.31
CA GLU A 285 9.08 -17.83 28.90
C GLU A 285 10.05 -18.98 29.25
N LYS A 286 9.71 -20.24 28.93
CA LYS A 286 10.48 -21.44 29.34
C LYS A 286 11.29 -22.15 28.26
N ASP A 287 10.99 -21.98 26.97
CA ASP A 287 11.59 -22.83 25.93
C ASP A 287 12.39 -22.01 24.90
N GLY A 288 13.71 -21.99 25.07
CA GLY A 288 14.65 -21.37 24.14
C GLY A 288 14.98 -22.26 22.94
N ALA A 289 14.78 -21.74 21.72
CA ALA A 289 15.22 -22.38 20.47
C ALA A 289 15.75 -21.37 19.44
N HIS A 290 16.72 -21.82 18.65
CA HIS A 290 17.58 -21.04 17.75
C HIS A 290 16.90 -20.58 16.45
N GLY A 291 17.15 -19.31 16.11
CA GLY A 291 16.60 -18.53 14.99
C GLY A 291 15.75 -17.39 15.54
N SER A 292 16.27 -16.16 15.63
CA SER A 292 15.53 -15.07 16.28
C SER A 292 14.48 -14.48 15.34
N TYR A 293 13.22 -14.87 15.52
CA TYR A 293 12.06 -14.17 14.97
C TYR A 293 11.31 -13.54 16.14
N SER A 294 11.12 -12.22 16.13
CA SER A 294 10.22 -11.55 17.06
C SER A 294 8.82 -11.54 16.45
N VAL A 295 7.86 -12.17 17.13
CA VAL A 295 6.47 -12.25 16.69
C VAL A 295 5.67 -11.13 17.35
N GLY A 296 5.22 -10.17 16.55
CA GLY A 296 4.29 -9.13 16.99
C GLY A 296 2.84 -9.51 16.67
N LYS A 297 1.89 -9.12 17.53
CA LYS A 297 0.45 -9.18 17.23
C LYS A 297 -0.05 -7.79 16.85
N LEU A 298 -0.73 -7.67 15.72
CA LEU A 298 -1.38 -6.42 15.30
C LEU A 298 -2.90 -6.57 15.45
N TRP A 299 -3.46 -5.88 16.44
CA TRP A 299 -4.89 -5.93 16.75
C TRP A 299 -5.69 -5.00 15.84
N VAL A 300 -6.71 -5.54 15.17
CA VAL A 300 -7.67 -4.76 14.39
C VAL A 300 -8.79 -4.30 15.33
N ASN A 301 -8.56 -3.22 16.09
CA ASN A 301 -9.64 -2.49 16.73
C ASN A 301 -9.40 -0.97 16.69
N SER A 302 -10.45 -0.19 16.95
CA SER A 302 -10.61 1.24 16.61
C SER A 302 -9.62 2.23 17.23
N GLY A 303 -8.64 1.78 18.01
CA GLY A 303 -7.41 2.54 18.27
C GLY A 303 -6.46 1.76 19.16
N PHE A 304 -5.21 1.56 18.74
CA PHE A 304 -4.05 1.43 19.64
C PHE A 304 -2.69 1.37 18.92
N HIS A 305 -1.64 1.67 19.70
CA HIS A 305 -0.20 1.58 19.39
C HIS A 305 0.31 0.13 19.29
N ALA A 306 1.29 -0.10 18.41
CA ALA A 306 2.12 -1.31 18.42
C ALA A 306 3.17 -1.21 19.54
N GLU A 307 3.19 -2.15 20.48
CA GLU A 307 4.30 -2.32 21.43
C GLU A 307 5.28 -3.35 20.87
N ASN A 308 6.52 -2.91 20.63
CA ASN A 308 7.65 -3.80 20.43
C ASN A 308 8.13 -4.23 21.83
N LYS A 309 7.95 -5.50 22.19
CA LYS A 309 8.65 -6.05 23.35
C LYS A 309 10.05 -6.47 22.88
N ASP A 310 11.05 -5.70 23.29
CA ASP A 310 12.44 -6.09 23.22
C ASP A 310 12.65 -7.27 24.18
N ASP A 311 12.57 -8.48 23.65
CA ASP A 311 13.12 -9.66 24.33
C ASP A 311 14.64 -9.59 24.18
N GLY A 312 15.27 -8.75 25.02
CA GLY A 312 16.71 -8.58 25.01
C GLY A 312 17.39 -9.86 25.51
N TRP A 313 18.12 -10.56 24.63
CA TRP A 313 19.41 -11.23 24.86
C TRP A 313 20.13 -11.45 23.52
#